data_AF-A0A9E6V049-F1
#
_entry.id   AF-A0A9E6V049-F1
#
_cell.length_a   1.000
_cell.length_b   1.000
_cell.length_c   1.000
_cell.angle_alpha   90.00
_cell.angle_beta   90.00
_cell.angle_gamma   90.00
#
_symmetry.space_group_name_H-M   'P 1'
#
loop_
_entity.id
_entity.type
_entity.pdbx_description
1 polymer ?
#
loop_
_entity_poly.entity_id
_entity_poly.type
_entity_poly.pdbx_seq_one_letter_code
_entity_poly.pdbx_strand_id
1 'polypeptide(L)'
;MMKFTVKGLIALFVTSSALFLTPMKSDAQVNMKMLIQVTKSCQKDAISTKYYQNIGVLSDRNTNNYIQKEKNQLIEMCIYNRYHYSLVVSKLPWLNSSGKIMPGYPGAVVVGSLVSWLKGGKTPIYVLDCISSQNAGSPQCSKVKNFMGYEEELRCLDRCTDLKNQLIFGLYEVAVCPSCVVAHDEVFGSQEVILKSFIQWFLKLDQLKRRELISLLGDDDKARQLRESINKESKYAVKKYQEVRNRVERKQKER
;
A
#
# COMPACT_ATOMS: atom_id res chain seq x y z
N MET A 1 28.31 19.42 -22.28
CA MET A 1 27.07 19.35 -21.48
C MET A 1 26.14 18.32 -22.14
N MET A 2 26.25 17.03 -21.81
CA MET A 2 25.47 15.98 -22.46
C MET A 2 24.14 15.76 -21.74
N LYS A 3 23.04 16.08 -22.44
CA LYS A 3 21.67 15.73 -22.06
C LYS A 3 21.47 14.22 -22.24
N PHE A 4 21.84 13.42 -21.24
CA PHE A 4 21.46 12.01 -21.21
C PHE A 4 19.97 11.91 -20.91
N THR A 5 19.22 11.74 -21.98
CA THR A 5 17.77 11.56 -21.98
C THR A 5 17.42 10.25 -21.25
N VAL A 6 16.36 10.34 -20.45
CA VAL A 6 15.70 9.31 -19.62
C VAL A 6 15.45 7.95 -20.32
N LYS A 7 15.66 7.86 -21.64
CA LYS A 7 15.56 6.64 -22.45
C LYS A 7 16.66 5.59 -22.13
N GLY A 8 17.83 6.00 -21.62
CA GLY A 8 18.92 5.06 -21.28
C GLY A 8 18.60 4.12 -20.11
N LEU A 9 17.75 4.55 -19.17
CA LEU A 9 17.33 3.73 -18.02
C LEU A 9 16.41 2.57 -18.42
N ILE A 10 15.64 2.71 -19.50
CA ILE A 10 14.67 1.69 -19.94
C ILE A 10 15.37 0.54 -20.67
N ALA A 11 16.43 0.82 -21.43
CA ALA A 11 17.15 -0.18 -22.21
C ALA A 11 17.95 -1.19 -21.35
N LEU A 12 18.46 -0.77 -20.18
CA LEU A 12 19.23 -1.64 -19.27
C LEU A 12 18.38 -2.66 -18.50
N PHE A 13 17.07 -2.40 -18.33
CA PHE A 13 16.17 -3.36 -17.70
C PHE A 13 15.77 -4.53 -18.61
N VAL A 14 15.82 -4.34 -19.94
CA VAL A 14 15.38 -5.36 -20.91
C VAL A 14 16.49 -6.38 -21.23
N THR A 15 17.77 -5.99 -21.16
CA THR A 15 18.90 -6.91 -21.44
C THR A 15 19.43 -7.65 -20.22
N SER A 16 19.03 -7.26 -19.00
CA SER A 16 19.45 -7.94 -17.76
C SER A 16 18.52 -9.11 -17.36
N SER A 17 17.41 -9.33 -18.08
CA SER A 17 16.42 -10.37 -17.75
C SER A 17 16.89 -11.80 -18.06
N ALA A 18 17.95 -11.97 -18.86
CA ALA A 18 18.46 -13.29 -19.24
C ALA A 18 19.42 -13.92 -18.19
N LEU A 19 19.89 -13.16 -17.20
CA LEU A 19 20.91 -13.61 -16.24
C LEU A 19 20.36 -14.09 -14.87
N PHE A 20 19.04 -14.27 -14.74
CA PHE A 20 18.40 -14.58 -13.45
C PHE A 20 17.58 -15.89 -13.41
N LEU A 21 17.87 -16.86 -14.28
CA LEU A 21 17.18 -18.15 -14.32
C LEU A 21 17.94 -19.27 -13.58
N THR A 22 18.28 -19.06 -12.31
CA THR A 22 18.54 -20.17 -11.38
C THR A 22 17.77 -19.93 -10.08
N PRO A 23 16.79 -20.77 -9.73
CA PRO A 23 16.05 -20.61 -8.48
C PRO A 23 16.89 -21.19 -7.33
N MET A 24 17.48 -20.33 -6.49
CA MET A 24 17.96 -20.75 -5.17
C MET A 24 16.77 -20.73 -4.20
N LYS A 25 16.47 -21.90 -3.61
CA LYS A 25 15.49 -22.06 -2.53
C LYS A 25 15.83 -21.12 -1.36
N SER A 26 14.94 -20.17 -1.09
CA SER A 26 14.91 -19.31 0.09
C SER A 26 13.44 -18.91 0.30
N ASP A 27 12.95 -18.97 1.54
CA ASP A 27 11.53 -18.87 1.96
C ASP A 27 10.84 -17.50 1.73
N ALA A 28 11.33 -16.69 0.80
CA ALA A 28 10.62 -15.51 0.27
C ALA A 28 11.11 -15.23 -1.15
N GLN A 29 10.53 -15.90 -2.15
CA GLN A 29 10.85 -15.60 -3.55
C GLN A 29 10.08 -14.36 -4.00
N VAL A 30 10.75 -13.22 -4.05
CA VAL A 30 10.17 -11.98 -4.62
C VAL A 30 9.77 -12.22 -6.06
N ASN A 31 8.51 -11.94 -6.37
CA ASN A 31 8.02 -11.89 -7.73
C ASN A 31 8.64 -10.70 -8.46
N MET A 32 9.71 -10.95 -9.21
CA MET A 32 10.44 -9.91 -9.92
C MET A 32 9.60 -9.16 -10.95
N LYS A 33 8.62 -9.82 -11.60
CA LYS A 33 7.72 -9.16 -12.54
C LYS A 33 6.87 -8.11 -11.84
N MET A 34 6.30 -8.47 -10.69
CA MET A 34 5.52 -7.56 -9.85
C MET A 34 6.40 -6.43 -9.30
N LEU A 35 7.60 -6.75 -8.81
CA LEU A 35 8.54 -5.75 -8.31
C LEU A 35 8.88 -4.71 -9.39
N ILE A 36 9.20 -5.14 -10.61
CA ILE A 36 9.52 -4.21 -11.72
C ILE A 36 8.33 -3.28 -12.02
N GLN A 37 7.12 -3.81 -12.08
CA GLN A 37 5.91 -3.01 -12.34
C GLN A 37 5.69 -1.98 -11.23
N VAL A 38 5.76 -2.42 -9.97
CA VAL A 38 5.60 -1.55 -8.80
C VAL A 38 6.69 -0.49 -8.74
N THR A 39 7.96 -0.86 -8.91
CA THR A 39 9.10 0.07 -8.90
C THR A 39 8.94 1.14 -9.97
N LYS A 40 8.61 0.76 -11.21
CA LYS A 40 8.41 1.72 -12.31
C LYS A 40 7.29 2.72 -11.97
N SER A 41 6.20 2.22 -11.39
CA SER A 41 5.05 3.03 -10.99
C SER A 41 5.42 3.98 -9.83
N CYS A 42 6.14 3.50 -8.82
CA CYS A 42 6.58 4.29 -7.68
C CYS A 42 7.63 5.34 -8.02
N GLN A 43 8.59 5.03 -8.91
CA GLN A 43 9.57 6.01 -9.38
C GLN A 43 8.92 7.16 -10.14
N LYS A 44 7.76 6.92 -10.78
CA LYS A 44 6.96 7.95 -11.43
C LYS A 44 6.17 8.77 -10.42
N ASP A 45 5.45 8.10 -9.51
CA ASP A 45 4.43 8.76 -8.68
C ASP A 45 4.99 9.32 -7.36
N ALA A 46 5.88 8.59 -6.68
CA ALA A 46 6.31 8.92 -5.32
C ALA A 46 7.10 10.23 -5.22
N ILE A 47 7.66 10.69 -6.33
CA ILE A 47 8.50 11.89 -6.39
C ILE A 47 7.85 13.00 -7.24
N SER A 48 6.61 12.77 -7.71
CA SER A 48 5.93 13.66 -8.63
C SER A 48 5.08 14.66 -7.86
N THR A 49 5.47 15.93 -7.83
CA THR A 49 4.64 17.01 -7.28
C THR A 49 3.24 17.02 -7.90
N LYS A 50 3.14 16.78 -9.22
CA LYS A 50 1.86 16.73 -9.93
C LYS A 50 0.95 15.61 -9.40
N TYR A 51 1.53 14.46 -9.02
CA TYR A 51 0.75 13.35 -8.45
C TYR A 51 0.01 13.81 -7.19
N TYR A 52 0.73 14.46 -6.29
CA TYR A 52 0.15 14.88 -5.02
C TYR A 52 -0.75 16.12 -5.16
N GLN A 53 -0.45 17.04 -6.08
CA GLN A 53 -1.37 18.13 -6.43
C GLN A 53 -2.71 17.60 -6.92
N ASN A 54 -2.71 16.56 -7.76
CA ASN A 54 -3.93 15.97 -8.31
C ASN A 54 -4.82 15.32 -7.23
N ILE A 55 -4.27 14.85 -6.13
CA ILE A 55 -5.03 14.31 -5.00
C ILE A 55 -5.32 15.36 -3.93
N GLY A 56 -4.97 16.63 -4.17
CA GLY A 56 -5.23 17.74 -3.25
C GLY A 56 -4.34 17.75 -2.01
N VAL A 57 -3.19 17.08 -2.04
CA VAL A 57 -2.28 16.93 -0.90
C VAL A 57 -1.20 18.02 -0.87
N LEU A 58 -0.94 18.75 -1.97
CA LEU A 58 0.06 19.82 -2.03
C LEU A 58 -0.50 21.15 -2.56
N SER A 59 -0.14 22.24 -1.88
CA SER A 59 -0.19 23.62 -2.39
C SER A 59 1.15 24.35 -2.34
N ASP A 60 2.14 23.97 -1.52
CA ASP A 60 3.26 24.87 -1.19
C ASP A 60 4.69 24.41 -1.53
N ARG A 61 5.61 25.40 -1.64
CA ARG A 61 7.06 25.22 -1.92
C ARG A 61 7.77 24.27 -0.94
N ASN A 62 7.32 24.20 0.30
CA ASN A 62 7.93 23.37 1.34
C ASN A 62 7.86 21.88 1.04
N THR A 63 6.82 21.43 0.33
CA THR A 63 6.67 20.00 0.03
C THR A 63 7.56 19.53 -1.10
N ASN A 64 7.90 20.43 -2.05
CA ASN A 64 8.93 20.10 -3.04
C ASN A 64 10.28 19.85 -2.38
N ASN A 65 10.66 20.68 -1.40
CA ASN A 65 11.89 20.48 -0.65
C ASN A 65 11.86 19.15 0.13
N TYR A 66 10.72 18.81 0.73
CA TYR A 66 10.54 17.53 1.42
C TYR A 66 10.66 16.33 0.46
N ILE A 67 9.95 16.34 -0.67
CA ILE A 67 10.01 15.26 -1.68
C ILE A 67 11.43 15.05 -2.18
N GLN A 68 12.19 16.13 -2.40
CA GLN A 68 13.58 16.03 -2.83
C GLN A 68 14.47 15.45 -1.72
N LYS A 69 14.28 15.88 -0.47
CA LYS A 69 15.05 15.40 0.68
C LYS A 69 14.80 13.92 0.97
N GLU A 70 13.54 13.49 0.96
CA GLU A 70 13.12 12.15 1.37
C GLU A 70 12.84 11.20 0.20
N LYS A 71 13.33 11.55 -1.00
CA LYS A 71 13.06 10.84 -2.27
C LYS A 71 13.18 9.32 -2.16
N ASN A 72 14.26 8.84 -1.56
CA ASN A 72 14.54 7.40 -1.47
C ASN A 72 13.53 6.71 -0.55
N GLN A 73 13.26 7.30 0.61
CA GLN A 73 12.30 6.76 1.57
C GLN A 73 10.88 6.74 1.00
N LEU A 74 10.47 7.78 0.28
CA LEU A 74 9.17 7.83 -0.40
C LEU A 74 9.01 6.71 -1.45
N ILE A 75 10.05 6.47 -2.26
CA ILE A 75 10.02 5.37 -3.23
C ILE A 75 9.94 4.02 -2.52
N GLU A 76 10.72 3.81 -1.45
CA GLU A 76 10.72 2.54 -0.70
C GLU A 76 9.37 2.27 -0.03
N MET A 77 8.74 3.28 0.58
CA MET A 77 7.40 3.17 1.16
C MET A 77 6.34 2.89 0.10
N CYS A 78 6.41 3.58 -1.05
CA CYS A 78 5.55 3.29 -2.18
C CYS A 78 5.70 1.84 -2.65
N ILE A 79 6.94 1.36 -2.80
CA ILE A 79 7.22 -0.01 -3.23
C ILE A 79 6.64 -1.00 -2.23
N TYR A 80 6.88 -0.80 -0.94
CA TYR A 80 6.32 -1.65 0.12
C TYR A 80 4.80 -1.73 0.01
N ASN A 81 4.10 -0.58 0.00
CA ASN A 81 2.64 -0.54 0.01
C ASN A 81 2.02 -1.11 -1.29
N ARG A 82 2.53 -0.74 -2.46
CA ARG A 82 2.01 -1.25 -3.75
C ARG A 82 2.33 -2.73 -3.97
N TYR A 83 3.51 -3.20 -3.55
CA TYR A 83 3.86 -4.62 -3.63
C TYR A 83 3.02 -5.45 -2.65
N HIS A 84 2.86 -4.97 -1.41
CA HIS A 84 1.97 -5.56 -0.41
C HIS A 84 0.54 -5.68 -0.93
N TYR A 85 -0.02 -4.60 -1.47
CA TYR A 85 -1.34 -4.62 -2.09
C TYR A 85 -1.45 -5.66 -3.21
N SER A 86 -0.45 -5.71 -4.08
CA SER A 86 -0.42 -6.66 -5.19
C SER A 86 -0.36 -8.11 -4.69
N LEU A 87 0.36 -8.39 -3.60
CA LEU A 87 0.34 -9.70 -2.93
C LEU A 87 -1.03 -10.04 -2.37
N VAL A 88 -1.66 -9.12 -1.63
CA VAL A 88 -3.01 -9.32 -1.06
C VAL A 88 -4.01 -9.65 -2.17
N VAL A 89 -4.04 -8.85 -3.24
CA VAL A 89 -4.94 -9.08 -4.38
C VAL A 89 -4.60 -10.38 -5.11
N SER A 90 -3.33 -10.81 -5.15
CA SER A 90 -2.96 -12.11 -5.72
C SER A 90 -3.53 -13.31 -4.94
N LYS A 91 -3.72 -13.16 -3.62
CA LYS A 91 -4.33 -14.18 -2.77
C LYS A 91 -5.85 -14.19 -2.86
N LEU A 92 -6.45 -13.05 -3.19
CA LEU A 92 -7.89 -12.86 -3.32
C LEU A 92 -8.20 -12.15 -4.65
N PRO A 93 -8.04 -12.82 -5.81
CA PRO A 93 -8.13 -12.15 -7.12
C PRO A 93 -9.47 -11.47 -7.37
N TRP A 94 -10.55 -12.02 -6.79
CA TRP A 94 -11.88 -11.44 -6.87
C TRP A 94 -11.98 -10.08 -6.16
N LEU A 95 -11.09 -9.74 -5.21
CA LEU A 95 -11.08 -8.42 -4.58
C LEU A 95 -10.87 -7.31 -5.60
N ASN A 96 -10.12 -7.59 -6.67
CA ASN A 96 -9.92 -6.66 -7.77
C ASN A 96 -11.22 -6.39 -8.56
N SER A 97 -12.20 -7.31 -8.48
CA SER A 97 -13.49 -7.25 -9.17
C SER A 97 -14.68 -6.85 -8.30
N SER A 98 -14.59 -6.93 -6.97
CA SER A 98 -15.73 -6.78 -6.04
C SER A 98 -16.18 -5.33 -5.77
N GLY A 99 -15.77 -4.39 -6.63
CA GLY A 99 -16.29 -3.04 -6.64
C GLY A 99 -15.99 -2.22 -5.38
N LYS A 100 -16.47 -0.99 -5.43
CA LYS A 100 -16.36 0.02 -4.37
C LYS A 100 -17.23 -0.37 -3.17
N ILE A 101 -16.71 -0.24 -1.94
CA ILE A 101 -17.51 -0.40 -0.70
C ILE A 101 -18.35 0.85 -0.43
N MET A 102 -17.89 2.00 -0.90
CA MET A 102 -18.59 3.28 -0.98
C MET A 102 -18.09 4.05 -2.21
N PRO A 103 -18.82 5.06 -2.72
CA PRO A 103 -18.39 5.82 -3.89
C PRO A 103 -16.93 6.28 -3.79
N GLY A 104 -16.08 5.81 -4.70
CA GLY A 104 -14.66 6.18 -4.75
C GLY A 104 -13.70 5.31 -3.94
N TYR A 105 -14.19 4.43 -3.06
CA TYR A 105 -13.36 3.66 -2.11
C TYR A 105 -13.46 2.12 -2.37
N PRO A 106 -12.43 1.48 -2.95
CA PRO A 106 -12.41 0.03 -3.21
C PRO A 106 -12.19 -0.80 -1.95
N GLY A 107 -12.89 -1.95 -1.86
CA GLY A 107 -12.72 -2.88 -0.74
C GLY A 107 -11.32 -3.50 -0.66
N ALA A 108 -10.69 -3.73 -1.82
CA ALA A 108 -9.32 -4.23 -1.88
C ALA A 108 -8.32 -3.32 -1.14
N VAL A 109 -8.54 -2.00 -1.15
CA VAL A 109 -7.67 -1.04 -0.46
C VAL A 109 -7.82 -1.20 1.05
N VAL A 110 -9.06 -1.22 1.56
CA VAL A 110 -9.34 -1.45 2.99
C VAL A 110 -8.76 -2.78 3.46
N VAL A 111 -8.99 -3.86 2.72
CA VAL A 111 -8.43 -5.19 3.05
C VAL A 111 -6.90 -5.13 3.07
N GLY A 112 -6.30 -4.49 2.08
CA GLY A 112 -4.85 -4.28 2.02
C GLY A 112 -4.32 -3.49 3.22
N SER A 113 -4.97 -2.40 3.61
CA SER A 113 -4.62 -1.59 4.78
C SER A 113 -4.69 -2.44 6.06
N LEU A 114 -5.78 -3.17 6.28
CA LEU A 114 -5.93 -4.06 7.45
C LEU A 114 -4.84 -5.12 7.51
N VAL A 115 -4.55 -5.80 6.40
CA VAL A 115 -3.50 -6.82 6.35
C VAL A 115 -2.12 -6.23 6.67
N SER A 116 -1.84 -5.02 6.17
CA SER A 116 -0.59 -4.30 6.47
C SER A 116 -0.50 -3.93 7.96
N TRP A 117 -1.60 -3.63 8.63
CA TRP A 117 -1.64 -3.26 10.05
C TRP A 117 -1.59 -4.47 10.99
N LEU A 118 -2.27 -5.56 10.63
CA LEU A 118 -2.32 -6.81 11.40
C LEU A 118 -0.96 -7.57 11.48
N LYS A 119 0.11 -7.01 10.91
CA LYS A 119 1.47 -7.61 10.80
C LYS A 119 2.24 -7.76 12.11
N GLY A 120 1.73 -7.27 13.24
CA GLY A 120 2.42 -7.21 14.53
C GLY A 120 1.56 -7.78 15.66
N GLY A 121 1.58 -9.10 15.83
CA GLY A 121 0.75 -9.85 16.77
C GLY A 121 1.02 -9.58 18.26
N LYS A 122 0.73 -8.38 18.75
CA LYS A 122 0.57 -8.14 20.21
C LYS A 122 -0.84 -7.75 20.60
N THR A 123 -1.60 -7.15 19.69
CA THR A 123 -2.96 -6.70 19.98
C THR A 123 -3.91 -7.33 18.98
N PRO A 124 -4.79 -8.26 19.40
CA PRO A 124 -5.87 -8.71 18.55
C PRO A 124 -6.76 -7.51 18.21
N ILE A 125 -6.96 -7.31 16.90
CA ILE A 125 -7.78 -6.23 16.32
C ILE A 125 -9.23 -6.73 16.16
N TYR A 126 -9.48 -8.04 16.30
CA TYR A 126 -10.80 -8.67 16.35
C TYR A 126 -11.71 -8.21 15.19
N VAL A 127 -11.16 -8.22 13.98
CA VAL A 127 -11.88 -7.77 12.77
C VAL A 127 -13.17 -8.56 12.59
N LEU A 128 -13.15 -9.86 12.89
CA LEU A 128 -14.32 -10.72 12.78
C LEU A 128 -15.37 -10.43 13.85
N ASP A 129 -14.96 -10.10 15.08
CA ASP A 129 -15.92 -9.74 16.13
C ASP A 129 -16.59 -8.40 15.82
N CYS A 130 -15.84 -7.46 15.25
CA CYS A 130 -16.39 -6.19 14.76
C CYS A 130 -17.39 -6.41 13.61
N ILE A 131 -17.06 -7.26 12.63
CA ILE A 131 -18.00 -7.60 11.56
C ILE A 131 -19.26 -8.27 12.14
N SER A 132 -19.08 -9.19 13.09
CA SER A 132 -20.17 -9.96 13.71
C SER A 132 -21.10 -9.11 14.58
N SER A 133 -20.58 -8.02 15.16
CA SER A 133 -21.41 -7.06 15.90
C SER A 133 -22.36 -6.27 15.00
N GLN A 134 -22.06 -6.23 13.68
CA GLN A 134 -22.79 -5.46 12.66
C GLN A 134 -22.97 -3.97 13.01
N ASN A 135 -22.18 -3.46 13.95
CA ASN A 135 -22.29 -2.13 14.48
C ASN A 135 -20.89 -1.50 14.57
N ALA A 136 -20.59 -0.58 13.64
CA ALA A 136 -19.31 0.14 13.59
C ALA A 136 -19.03 0.98 14.86
N GLY A 137 -20.07 1.37 15.60
CA GLY A 137 -19.98 2.05 16.89
C GLY A 137 -19.65 1.12 18.07
N SER A 138 -19.68 -0.20 17.87
CA SER A 138 -19.49 -1.17 18.96
C SER A 138 -18.07 -1.16 19.54
N PRO A 139 -17.90 -1.58 20.82
CA PRO A 139 -16.57 -1.69 21.44
C PRO A 139 -15.60 -2.60 20.67
N GLN A 140 -16.12 -3.67 20.06
CA GLN A 140 -15.35 -4.61 19.23
C GLN A 140 -14.75 -3.94 18.01
N CYS A 141 -15.43 -2.90 17.48
CA CYS A 141 -15.00 -2.16 16.31
C CYS A 141 -14.04 -1.01 16.59
N SER A 142 -13.86 -0.60 17.85
CA SER A 142 -13.03 0.56 18.21
C SER A 142 -11.61 0.46 17.66
N LYS A 143 -10.97 -0.72 17.76
CA LYS A 143 -9.62 -0.91 17.22
C LYS A 143 -9.61 -0.95 15.70
N VAL A 144 -10.59 -1.59 15.07
CA VAL A 144 -10.67 -1.72 13.61
C VAL A 144 -10.82 -0.36 12.94
N LYS A 145 -11.62 0.54 13.54
CA LYS A 145 -11.82 1.92 13.06
C LYS A 145 -10.49 2.66 12.83
N ASN A 146 -9.58 2.58 13.81
CA ASN A 146 -8.27 3.23 13.75
C ASN A 146 -7.38 2.75 12.59
N PHE A 147 -7.71 1.63 11.94
CA PHE A 147 -6.92 1.06 10.84
C PHE A 147 -7.61 1.16 9.47
N MET A 148 -8.85 1.68 9.41
CA MET A 148 -9.65 1.79 8.18
C MET A 148 -9.70 3.20 7.60
N GLY A 149 -8.93 4.14 8.14
CA GLY A 149 -8.83 5.52 7.66
C GLY A 149 -8.20 6.43 8.72
N TYR A 150 -8.00 7.70 8.39
CA TYR A 150 -7.60 8.72 9.35
C TYR A 150 -8.82 9.57 9.70
N GLU A 151 -9.04 9.92 10.97
CA GLU A 151 -10.19 10.80 11.33
C GLU A 151 -10.09 12.18 10.69
N GLU A 152 -8.88 12.61 10.33
CA GLU A 152 -8.59 13.90 9.71
C GLU A 152 -8.63 13.86 8.18
N GLU A 153 -8.94 15.00 7.55
CA GLU A 153 -8.84 15.18 6.11
C GLU A 153 -7.40 14.93 5.62
N LEU A 154 -7.24 13.99 4.71
CA LEU A 154 -5.93 13.65 4.12
C LEU A 154 -5.40 14.78 3.24
N ARG A 155 -6.28 15.60 2.65
CA ARG A 155 -5.92 16.80 1.89
C ARG A 155 -5.48 18.00 2.77
N CYS A 156 -5.53 17.89 4.10
CA CYS A 156 -5.09 18.97 5.02
C CYS A 156 -3.56 19.09 5.18
N LEU A 157 -2.75 18.37 4.40
CA LEU A 157 -1.29 18.25 4.58
C LEU A 157 -0.50 19.58 4.60
N ASP A 158 -1.06 20.71 4.13
CA ASP A 158 -0.45 22.04 4.27
C ASP A 158 -0.88 22.84 5.52
N ARG A 159 -2.06 22.57 6.11
CA ARG A 159 -2.58 23.30 7.29
C ARG A 159 -2.41 22.54 8.61
N CYS A 160 -2.33 21.22 8.55
CA CYS A 160 -2.20 20.34 9.70
C CYS A 160 -0.70 20.16 10.04
N THR A 161 -0.19 20.89 11.04
CA THR A 161 1.24 20.93 11.41
C THR A 161 1.84 19.57 11.79
N ASP A 162 1.01 18.60 12.19
CA ASP A 162 1.47 17.28 12.66
C ASP A 162 1.78 16.28 11.54
N LEU A 163 1.20 16.45 10.35
CA LEU A 163 1.43 15.54 9.23
C LEU A 163 2.73 15.83 8.46
N LYS A 164 3.36 17.00 8.65
CA LYS A 164 4.69 17.30 8.05
C LYS A 164 5.78 16.33 8.50
N ASN A 165 5.60 15.70 9.66
CA ASN A 165 6.50 14.68 10.19
C ASN A 165 6.07 13.23 9.84
N GLN A 166 4.87 13.04 9.28
CA GLN A 166 4.41 11.73 8.80
C GLN A 166 4.71 11.62 7.30
N LEU A 167 5.42 10.56 6.92
CA LEU A 167 5.77 10.32 5.53
C LEU A 167 4.49 10.10 4.71
N ILE A 168 4.22 10.99 3.75
CA ILE A 168 2.99 11.03 2.95
C ILE A 168 2.67 9.68 2.28
N PHE A 169 3.70 8.94 1.85
CA PHE A 169 3.56 7.57 1.30
C PHE A 169 3.50 6.45 2.34
N GLY A 170 3.61 6.78 3.63
CA GLY A 170 3.27 5.89 4.74
C GLY A 170 1.78 5.60 4.82
N LEU A 171 0.95 6.49 4.27
CA LEU A 171 -0.49 6.27 4.07
C LEU A 171 -0.72 5.26 2.94
N TYR A 172 -1.40 4.17 3.26
CA TYR A 172 -1.61 3.06 2.33
C TYR A 172 -2.45 3.49 1.12
N GLU A 173 -3.48 4.30 1.37
CA GLU A 173 -4.41 4.85 0.38
C GLU A 173 -3.69 5.78 -0.60
N VAL A 174 -2.80 6.65 -0.11
CA VAL A 174 -2.00 7.54 -0.98
C VAL A 174 -1.11 6.72 -1.90
N ALA A 175 -0.55 5.61 -1.43
CA ALA A 175 0.29 4.77 -2.25
C ALA A 175 -0.51 3.98 -3.29
N VAL A 176 -1.66 3.41 -2.92
CA VAL A 176 -2.33 2.37 -3.70
C VAL A 176 -3.54 2.90 -4.47
N CYS A 177 -4.26 3.87 -3.92
CA CYS A 177 -5.52 4.39 -4.43
C CYS A 177 -5.63 5.91 -4.23
N PRO A 178 -4.98 6.72 -5.06
CA PRO A 178 -5.08 8.17 -4.99
C PRO A 178 -6.53 8.72 -5.05
N SER A 179 -7.44 8.05 -5.78
CA SER A 179 -8.86 8.42 -5.78
C SER A 179 -9.56 8.15 -4.45
N CYS A 180 -9.05 7.23 -3.63
CA CYS A 180 -9.56 6.96 -2.30
C CYS A 180 -9.28 8.12 -1.35
N VAL A 181 -8.24 8.91 -1.58
CA VAL A 181 -7.93 10.10 -0.79
C VAL A 181 -9.05 11.14 -0.96
N VAL A 182 -9.51 11.35 -2.19
CA VAL A 182 -10.64 12.25 -2.48
C VAL A 182 -11.92 11.72 -1.84
N ALA A 183 -12.21 10.44 -2.04
CA ALA A 183 -13.40 9.80 -1.48
C ALA A 183 -13.42 9.79 0.05
N HIS A 184 -12.25 9.64 0.69
CA HIS A 184 -12.09 9.69 2.13
C HIS A 184 -12.53 11.04 2.68
N ASP A 185 -12.02 12.13 2.11
CA ASP A 185 -12.26 13.48 2.62
C ASP A 185 -13.66 14.01 2.31
N GLU A 186 -14.31 13.51 1.26
CA GLU A 186 -15.72 13.84 0.98
C GLU A 186 -16.68 13.19 1.99
N VAL A 187 -16.21 12.23 2.78
CA VAL A 187 -16.99 11.50 3.78
C VAL A 187 -16.62 12.01 5.18
N PHE A 188 -17.37 13.00 5.67
CA PHE A 188 -17.30 13.45 7.07
C PHE A 188 -17.58 12.25 8.02
N GLY A 189 -16.62 11.90 8.90
CA GLY A 189 -16.69 10.73 9.79
C GLY A 189 -15.93 9.48 9.29
N SER A 190 -14.88 9.70 8.50
CA SER A 190 -14.14 8.75 7.66
C SER A 190 -14.01 7.32 8.22
N GLN A 191 -13.56 7.11 9.45
CA GLN A 191 -13.32 5.75 9.96
C GLN A 191 -14.61 4.96 10.19
N GLU A 192 -15.62 5.56 10.82
CA GLU A 192 -16.86 4.86 11.14
C GLU A 192 -17.69 4.59 9.88
N VAL A 193 -17.73 5.55 8.96
CA VAL A 193 -18.46 5.39 7.69
C VAL A 193 -17.79 4.35 6.80
N ILE A 194 -16.45 4.36 6.71
CA ILE A 194 -15.68 3.35 5.98
C ILE A 194 -15.88 1.97 6.59
N LEU A 195 -15.80 1.86 7.91
CA LEU A 195 -16.03 0.59 8.59
C LEU A 195 -17.46 0.09 8.41
N LYS A 196 -18.47 0.94 8.57
CA LYS A 196 -19.88 0.57 8.34
C LYS A 196 -20.09 0.05 6.92
N SER A 197 -19.53 0.75 5.94
CA SER A 197 -19.60 0.36 4.53
C SER A 197 -18.87 -0.96 4.26
N PHE A 198 -17.71 -1.16 4.89
CA PHE A 198 -16.97 -2.41 4.82
C PHE A 198 -17.74 -3.59 5.42
N ILE A 199 -18.36 -3.43 6.60
CA ILE A 199 -19.21 -4.47 7.22
C ILE A 199 -20.36 -4.83 6.29
N GLN A 200 -21.09 -3.83 5.77
CA GLN A 200 -22.21 -4.06 4.85
C GLN A 200 -21.77 -4.75 3.56
N TRP A 201 -20.63 -4.34 3.00
CA TRP A 201 -20.04 -4.96 1.82
C TRP A 201 -19.63 -6.41 2.10
N PHE A 202 -18.96 -6.67 3.23
CA PHE A 202 -18.56 -8.01 3.64
C PHE A 202 -19.75 -8.95 3.76
N LEU A 203 -20.84 -8.51 4.39
CA LEU A 203 -22.05 -9.33 4.58
C LEU A 203 -22.74 -9.68 3.24
N LYS A 204 -22.57 -8.86 2.20
CA LYS A 204 -23.11 -9.09 0.85
C LYS A 204 -22.27 -10.04 0.00
N LEU A 205 -21.01 -10.32 0.38
CA LEU A 205 -20.18 -11.28 -0.33
C LEU A 205 -20.78 -12.68 -0.24
N ASP A 206 -20.64 -13.49 -1.28
CA ASP A 206 -21.01 -14.91 -1.21
C ASP A 206 -20.17 -15.67 -0.16
N GLN A 207 -20.67 -16.82 0.27
CA GLN A 207 -20.06 -17.57 1.36
C GLN A 207 -18.61 -17.97 1.09
N LEU A 208 -18.24 -18.27 -0.16
CA LEU A 208 -16.88 -18.66 -0.51
C LEU A 208 -15.94 -17.45 -0.37
N LYS A 209 -16.29 -16.30 -0.96
CA LYS A 209 -15.50 -15.07 -0.82
C LYS A 209 -15.33 -14.62 0.62
N ARG A 210 -16.38 -14.74 1.46
CA ARG A 210 -16.27 -14.44 2.90
C ARG A 210 -15.26 -15.35 3.59
N ARG A 211 -15.27 -16.66 3.31
CA ARG A 211 -14.31 -17.62 3.89
C ARG A 211 -12.88 -17.32 3.45
N GLU A 212 -12.67 -17.01 2.17
CA GLU A 212 -11.35 -16.63 1.67
C GLU A 212 -10.85 -15.34 2.34
N LEU A 213 -11.72 -14.34 2.52
CA LEU A 213 -11.35 -13.11 3.22
C LEU A 213 -11.07 -13.35 4.71
N ILE A 214 -11.85 -14.22 5.38
CA ILE A 214 -11.60 -14.67 6.75
C ILE A 214 -10.24 -15.36 6.87
N SER A 215 -9.85 -16.17 5.88
CA SER A 215 -8.53 -16.83 5.88
C SER A 215 -7.34 -15.84 5.87
N LEU A 216 -7.60 -14.59 5.48
CA LEU A 216 -6.61 -13.51 5.47
C LEU A 216 -6.75 -12.54 6.64
N LEU A 217 -7.97 -12.24 7.09
CA LEU A 217 -8.26 -11.26 8.15
C LEU A 217 -8.52 -11.88 9.53
N GLY A 218 -8.71 -13.20 9.62
CA GLY A 218 -9.05 -13.90 10.85
C GLY A 218 -7.94 -13.92 11.89
N ASP A 219 -8.29 -14.27 13.12
CA ASP A 219 -7.37 -14.27 14.27
C ASP A 219 -6.62 -15.59 14.45
N ASP A 220 -6.96 -16.63 13.67
CA ASP A 220 -6.30 -17.93 13.70
C ASP A 220 -4.83 -17.88 13.24
N ASP A 221 -4.07 -18.90 13.63
CA ASP A 221 -2.63 -18.95 13.36
C ASP A 221 -2.29 -19.02 11.87
N LYS A 222 -3.15 -19.63 11.03
CA LYS A 222 -2.92 -19.70 9.59
C LYS A 222 -3.06 -18.32 8.95
N ALA A 223 -4.12 -17.59 9.32
CA ALA A 223 -4.33 -16.23 8.87
C ALA A 223 -3.19 -15.32 9.33
N ARG A 224 -2.73 -15.47 10.57
CA ARG A 224 -1.55 -14.74 11.09
C ARG A 224 -0.28 -15.04 10.29
N GLN A 225 0.03 -16.32 10.08
CA GLN A 225 1.19 -16.75 9.28
C GLN A 225 1.14 -16.23 7.84
N LEU A 226 -0.04 -16.23 7.22
CA LEU A 226 -0.23 -15.69 5.87
C LEU A 226 0.07 -14.19 5.82
N ARG A 227 -0.46 -13.40 6.76
CA ARG A 227 -0.16 -11.96 6.86
C ARG A 227 1.31 -11.69 7.12
N GLU A 228 1.94 -12.48 7.99
CA GLU A 228 3.38 -12.39 8.25
C GLU A 228 4.21 -12.69 7.00
N SER A 229 3.83 -13.72 6.23
CA SER A 229 4.48 -14.08 4.97
C SER A 229 4.39 -12.94 3.95
N ILE A 230 3.18 -12.39 3.74
CA ILE A 230 2.95 -11.23 2.84
C ILE A 230 3.83 -10.04 3.26
N ASN A 231 3.87 -9.73 4.55
CA ASN A 231 4.67 -8.63 5.08
C ASN A 231 6.18 -8.88 4.93
N LYS A 232 6.66 -10.09 5.23
CA LYS A 232 8.06 -10.49 5.06
C LYS A 232 8.49 -10.36 3.61
N GLU A 233 7.69 -10.86 2.68
CA GLU A 233 7.97 -10.74 1.24
C GLU A 233 7.95 -9.27 0.78
N SER A 234 6.98 -8.47 1.25
CA SER A 234 6.91 -7.04 0.94
C SER A 234 8.15 -6.27 1.41
N LYS A 235 8.65 -6.57 2.62
CA LYS A 235 9.92 -6.02 3.12
C LYS A 235 11.11 -6.50 2.30
N TYR A 236 11.12 -7.78 1.90
CA TYR A 236 12.19 -8.34 1.09
C TYR A 236 12.21 -7.74 -0.32
N ALA A 237 11.05 -7.40 -0.89
CA ALA A 237 10.93 -6.70 -2.16
C ALA A 237 11.62 -5.31 -2.12
N VAL A 238 11.46 -4.56 -1.03
CA VAL A 238 12.17 -3.28 -0.82
C VAL A 238 13.68 -3.51 -0.73
N LYS A 239 14.14 -4.49 0.06
CA LYS A 239 15.57 -4.84 0.13
C LYS A 239 16.12 -5.21 -1.25
N LYS A 240 15.37 -6.00 -2.01
CA LYS A 240 15.76 -6.40 -3.37
C LYS A 240 15.87 -5.22 -4.31
N TYR A 241 14.94 -4.27 -4.22
CA TYR A 241 15.03 -3.01 -4.95
C TYR A 241 16.31 -2.23 -4.60
N GLN A 242 16.62 -2.08 -3.30
CA GLN A 242 17.83 -1.41 -2.84
C GLN A 242 19.10 -2.09 -3.35
N GLU A 243 19.19 -3.41 -3.27
CA GLU A 243 20.31 -4.20 -3.80
C GLU A 243 20.54 -3.95 -5.30
N VAL A 244 19.48 -4.03 -6.10
CA VAL A 244 19.55 -3.82 -7.55
C VAL A 244 19.98 -2.39 -7.87
N ARG A 245 19.41 -1.40 -7.18
CA ARG A 245 19.78 0.00 -7.35
C ARG A 245 21.26 0.25 -7.03
N ASN A 246 21.73 -0.21 -5.89
CA ASN A 246 23.13 -0.06 -5.47
C ASN A 246 24.09 -0.70 -6.47
N ARG A 247 23.73 -1.87 -7.02
CA ARG A 247 24.52 -2.54 -8.06
C ARG A 247 24.60 -1.71 -9.35
N VAL A 248 23.51 -1.08 -9.77
CA VAL A 248 23.48 -0.21 -10.96
C VAL A 248 24.31 1.04 -10.73
N GLU A 249 24.17 1.69 -9.58
CA GLU A 249 24.93 2.91 -9.24
C GLU A 249 26.44 2.65 -9.19
N ARG A 250 26.88 1.51 -8.63
CA ARG A 250 28.29 1.08 -8.66
C ARG A 250 28.82 0.93 -10.09
N LYS A 251 28.10 0.20 -10.94
CA LYS A 251 28.48 -0.01 -12.35
C LYS A 251 28.55 1.28 -13.17
N GLN A 252 27.84 2.33 -12.76
CA GLN A 252 27.90 3.64 -13.42
C GLN A 252 29.06 4.51 -12.94
N LYS A 253 29.55 4.30 -11.71
CA LYS A 253 30.73 5.02 -11.17
C LYS A 253 32.05 4.41 -11.61
N GLU A 254 32.05 3.13 -11.98
CA GLU A 254 33.21 2.40 -12.51
C GLU A 254 33.44 2.60 -14.02
N ARG A 255 32.56 3.35 -14.70
CA ARG A 255 32.66 3.72 -16.12
C ARG A 255 32.99 5.20 -16.27
#